data_AF-A0A4V1UES9-F1
#
_entry.id   AF-A0A4V1UES9-F1
#
_cell.length_a   1.000
_cell.length_b   1.000
_cell.length_c   1.000
_cell.angle_alpha   90.00
_cell.angle_beta   90.00
_cell.angle_gamma   90.00
#
_symmetry.space_group_name_H-M   'P 1'
#
loop_
_entity.id
_entity.type
_entity.pdbx_description
1 polymer ?
#
loop_
_entity_poly.entity_id
_entity_poly.type
_entity_poly.pdbx_seq_one_letter_code
_entity_poly.pdbx_strand_id
1 'polypeptide(L)' 'MNLEQKIMPELKTAMLAKDEKSVRSLRAIKAAIIVAKTAEGAGGELKAEDEIKLLQKLIKQR' A
#
# COMPACT_ATOMS: atom_id res chain seq x y z
N MET A 1 2.20 4.34 -13.57
CA MET A 1 1.01 4.03 -12.75
C MET A 1 1.48 3.81 -11.33
N ASN A 2 1.07 4.67 -10.41
CA ASN A 2 1.51 4.68 -9.00
C ASN A 2 0.79 3.55 -8.24
N LEU A 3 1.50 2.85 -7.34
CA LEU A 3 0.95 1.71 -6.58
C LEU A 3 -0.31 2.11 -5.78
N GLU A 4 -0.33 3.32 -5.24
CA GLU A 4 -1.47 3.86 -4.50
C GLU A 4 -2.76 3.94 -5.35
N GLN A 5 -2.62 4.33 -6.62
CA GLN A 5 -3.74 4.43 -7.55
C GLN A 5 -4.34 3.05 -7.88
N LYS A 6 -3.57 1.97 -7.76
CA LYS A 6 -4.05 0.60 -7.95
C LYS A 6 -4.73 0.04 -6.69
N ILE A 7 -4.19 0.34 -5.51
CA ILE A 7 -4.69 -0.21 -4.25
C ILE A 7 -6.10 0.30 -3.91
N MET A 8 -6.43 1.56 -4.21
CA MET A 8 -7.77 2.10 -3.92
C MET A 8 -8.91 1.32 -4.61
N PRO A 9 -8.90 1.12 -5.94
CA PRO A 9 -9.95 0.36 -6.61
C PRO A 9 -9.94 -1.13 -6.21
N GLU A 10 -8.78 -1.74 -6.02
CA GLU A 10 -8.67 -3.12 -5.54
C GLU A 10 -9.25 -3.28 -4.13
N LEU A 11 -9.00 -2.32 -3.23
CA LEU A 11 -9.55 -2.33 -1.87
C LEU A 11 -11.08 -2.24 -1.90
N LYS A 12 -11.65 -1.35 -2.73
CA LYS A 12 -13.10 -1.27 -2.90
C LYS A 12 -13.68 -2.57 -3.44
N THR A 13 -13.01 -3.19 -4.41
CA THR A 13 -13.41 -4.47 -5.00
C THR A 13 -13.39 -5.58 -3.94
N ALA A 14 -12.32 -5.68 -3.16
CA ALA A 14 -12.20 -6.66 -2.08
C ALA A 14 -13.25 -6.44 -0.97
N MET A 15 -13.58 -5.19 -0.65
CA MET A 15 -14.64 -4.85 0.30
C MET A 15 -16.02 -5.29 -0.20
N LEU A 16 -16.32 -5.05 -1.48
CA LEU A 16 -17.58 -5.49 -2.10
C LEU A 16 -17.68 -7.02 -2.16
N ALA A 17 -16.58 -7.70 -2.48
CA ALA A 17 -16.48 -9.16 -2.52
C ALA A 17 -16.48 -9.81 -1.12
N LYS A 18 -16.44 -9.02 -0.04
CA LYS A 18 -16.31 -9.49 1.36
C LYS A 18 -15.06 -10.37 1.58
N ASP A 19 -14.00 -10.14 0.81
CA ASP A 19 -12.72 -10.84 0.97
C ASP A 19 -11.92 -10.19 2.08
N GLU A 20 -12.18 -10.60 3.32
CA GLU A 20 -11.51 -10.05 4.50
C GLU A 20 -9.98 -10.20 4.47
N LYS A 21 -9.47 -11.28 3.88
CA LYS A 21 -8.03 -11.54 3.78
C LYS A 21 -7.36 -10.51 2.87
N SER A 22 -7.97 -10.24 1.72
CA SER A 22 -7.50 -9.22 0.78
C SER A 22 -7.70 -7.81 1.34
N VAL A 23 -8.84 -7.53 1.97
CA VAL A 23 -9.10 -6.21 2.61
C VAL A 23 -8.05 -5.89 3.68
N ARG A 24 -7.74 -6.85 4.57
CA ARG A 24 -6.69 -6.67 5.58
C ARG A 24 -5.34 -6.40 4.93
N SER A 25 -5.04 -7.14 3.87
CA SER A 25 -3.76 -7.01 3.16
C SER A 25 -3.59 -5.66 2.47
N LEU A 26 -4.61 -5.23 1.72
CA LEU A 26 -4.63 -3.97 0.99
C LEU A 26 -4.65 -2.75 1.92
N ARG A 27 -5.34 -2.84 3.08
CA ARG A 27 -5.30 -1.79 4.10
C ARG A 27 -3.91 -1.61 4.70
N ALA A 28 -3.21 -2.70 5.00
CA ALA A 28 -1.86 -2.63 5.53
C ALA A 28 -0.89 -1.96 4.54
N ILE A 29 -0.98 -2.31 3.25
CA ILE A 29 -0.15 -1.68 2.22
C ILE A 29 -0.50 -0.18 2.10
N LYS A 30 -1.79 0.18 2.07
CA LYS A 30 -2.22 1.59 2.03
C LYS A 30 -1.67 2.39 3.22
N ALA A 31 -1.75 1.84 4.43
CA ALA A 31 -1.22 2.50 5.62
C ALA A 31 0.30 2.71 5.53
N ALA A 32 1.03 1.70 5.06
CA ALA A 32 2.47 1.79 4.88
C ALA A 32 2.88 2.84 3.83
N ILE A 33 2.11 2.97 2.74
CA ILE A 33 2.33 4.01 1.72
C ILE A 33 2.12 5.40 2.32
N ILE A 34 1.06 5.60 3.11
CA ILE A 34 0.82 6.89 3.79
C ILE A 34 2.01 7.24 4.68
N VAL A 35 2.43 6.31 5.54
CA VAL A 35 3.58 6.51 6.44
C VAL A 35 4.85 6.85 5.65
N ALA A 36 5.10 6.16 4.54
CA ALA A 36 6.29 6.39 3.72
C ALA A 36 6.24 7.76 3.02
N LYS A 37 5.07 8.22 2.58
CA LYS A 37 4.90 9.57 2.00
C LYS A 37 5.02 10.69 3.03
N THR A 38 4.57 10.44 4.26
CA THR A 38 4.64 11.41 5.36
C THR A 38 5.94 11.32 6.16
N ALA A 39 6.84 10.40 5.81
CA ALA A 39 8.11 10.27 6.47
C ALA A 39 8.97 11.53 6.23
N GLU A 40 9.78 11.88 7.22
CA GLU A 40 10.66 13.02 7.16
C GLU A 40 11.63 12.88 5.97
N GLY A 41 11.67 13.88 5.08
CA GLY A 41 12.48 13.86 3.87
C GLY A 41 11.85 13.17 2.64
N ALA A 42 10.64 12.60 2.74
CA ALA A 42 9.99 11.92 1.61
C ALA A 42 9.37 12.86 0.56
N GLY A 43 9.08 14.12 0.92
CA GLY A 43 8.56 15.11 -0.03
C GLY A 43 7.15 14.83 -0.58
N GLY A 44 6.40 13.87 0.00
CA GLY A 44 5.02 13.56 -0.37
C GLY A 44 4.85 12.63 -1.57
N GLU A 45 5.93 12.32 -2.30
CA GLU A 45 5.91 11.39 -3.43
C GLU A 45 6.75 10.15 -3.14
N LEU A 46 6.23 8.99 -3.54
CA LEU A 46 6.98 7.73 -3.49
C LEU A 46 7.46 7.38 -4.91
N LYS A 47 8.76 7.12 -5.06
CA LYS A 47 9.30 6.55 -6.29
C LYS A 47 8.94 5.08 -6.40
N ALA A 48 8.83 4.57 -7.63
CA ALA A 48 8.49 3.16 -7.87
C ALA A 48 9.46 2.17 -7.19
N GLU A 49 10.74 2.52 -7.05
CA GLU A 49 11.73 1.70 -6.35
C GLU A 49 11.44 1.60 -4.84
N ASP A 50 10.99 2.69 -4.23
CA ASP A 50 10.64 2.74 -2.81
C ASP A 50 9.31 2.00 -2.56
N GLU A 51 8.39 2.03 -3.53
CA GLU A 51 7.16 1.21 -3.49
C GLU A 51 7.50 -0.29 -3.46
N ILE A 52 8.45 -0.74 -4.29
CA ILE A 52 8.88 -2.14 -4.31
C ILE A 52 9.56 -2.52 -2.98
N LYS A 53 10.46 -1.68 -2.47
CA LYS A 53 11.12 -1.92 -1.18
C LYS A 53 10.12 -1.97 -0.02
N LEU A 54 9.11 -1.09 -0.04
CA LEU A 54 8.03 -1.08 0.94
C LEU A 54 7.25 -2.41 0.93
N LEU A 55 6.85 -2.87 -0.25
CA LEU A 55 6.15 -4.14 -0.41
C LEU A 55 7.01 -5.33 0.06
N GLN A 56 8.29 -5.36 -0.30
CA GLN A 56 9.22 -6.39 0.17
C GLN A 56 9.34 -6.41 1.70
N LYS A 57 9.40 -5.23 2.34
CA LYS A 57 9.44 -5.11 3.80
C LYS A 57 8.16 -5.65 4.44
N LEU A 58 7.00 -5.31 3.89
CA LEU A 58 5.70 -5.78 4.39
C LEU A 58 5.55 -7.30 4.30
N ILE A 59 6.10 -7.94 3.25
CA ILE A 59 6.11 -9.40 3.13
C ILE A 59 6.96 -10.03 4.22
N LYS A 60 8.14 -9.47 4.52
CA LYS A 60 9.05 -9.99 5.57
C LYS A 60 8.51 -9.82 6.99
N GLN A 61 7.53 -8.95 7.21
CA GLN A 61 6.93 -8.67 8.52
C GLN A 61 5.68 -9.52 8.83
N ARG A 62 5.29 -10.43 7.93
CA ARG A 62 4.16 -11.37 8.10
C ARG A 62 4.66 -12.79 8.19
#